data_AF-A0A822HH24-F1
#
_entry.id   AF-A0A822HH24-F1
#
_cell.length_a   1.000
_cell.length_b   1.000
_cell.length_c   1.000
_cell.angle_alpha   90.00
_cell.angle_beta   90.00
_cell.angle_gamma   90.00
#
_symmetry.space_group_name_H-M   'P 1'
#
loop_
_entity.id
_entity.type
_entity.pdbx_description
1 polymer ?
#
loop_
_entity_poly.entity_id
_entity_poly.type
_entity_poly.pdbx_seq_one_letter_code
_entity_poly.pdbx_strand_id
1 'polypeptide(L)'
;MANEESRKTFSKVAIGPKTVDVVVHEDFQCIVHIKRSEFKDIPAPFLSRFQKYSFSISDFYLIQLRELSSEEQKLMRDIEMKTRSFIDHFGKEYFYGFNNDTLYSCLLSLIKRNVQDELYLSNIH
;
A
#
# COMPACT_ATOMS: atom_id res chain seq x y z
N MET A 1 -23.76 39.55 -1.98
CA MET A 1 -23.97 38.09 -1.90
C MET A 1 -23.39 37.50 -3.16
N ALA A 2 -22.08 37.23 -3.16
CA ALA A 2 -21.41 36.59 -4.29
C ALA A 2 -21.57 35.08 -4.08
N ASN A 3 -22.22 34.40 -5.02
CA ASN A 3 -22.35 32.94 -5.00
C ASN A 3 -20.95 32.32 -4.96
N GLU A 4 -20.68 31.51 -3.94
CA GLU A 4 -19.53 30.60 -3.89
C GLU A 4 -19.77 29.48 -4.92
N GLU A 5 -19.60 29.79 -6.21
CA GLU A 5 -19.42 28.74 -7.21
C GLU A 5 -18.09 28.06 -6.90
N SER A 6 -18.17 26.84 -6.34
CA SER A 6 -17.01 26.00 -6.10
C SER A 6 -16.20 25.87 -7.38
N ARG A 7 -14.89 26.08 -7.28
CA ARG A 7 -13.99 26.12 -8.44
C ARG A 7 -13.92 24.74 -9.08
N LYS A 8 -14.65 24.53 -10.17
CA LYS A 8 -14.65 23.24 -10.87
C LYS A 8 -13.33 23.03 -11.62
N THR A 9 -12.66 21.92 -11.33
CA THR A 9 -11.49 21.46 -12.09
C THR A 9 -11.94 20.51 -13.19
N PHE A 10 -11.42 20.70 -14.40
CA PHE A 10 -11.75 19.87 -15.56
C PHE A 10 -10.50 19.15 -16.08
N SER A 11 -10.68 17.94 -16.61
CA SER A 11 -9.63 17.16 -17.26
C SER A 11 -10.14 16.51 -18.54
N LYS A 12 -9.23 16.20 -19.47
CA LYS A 12 -9.56 15.51 -20.72
C LYS A 12 -9.41 14.01 -20.54
N VAL A 13 -10.48 13.28 -20.76
CA VAL A 13 -10.47 11.80 -20.82
C VAL A 13 -10.67 11.37 -22.27
N ALA A 14 -9.78 10.53 -22.76
CA ALA A 14 -9.85 9.96 -24.09
C ALA A 14 -10.22 8.47 -24.04
N ILE A 15 -11.18 8.07 -24.89
CA ILE A 15 -11.56 6.67 -25.10
C ILE A 15 -11.54 6.44 -26.62
N GLY A 16 -10.53 5.72 -27.09
CA GLY A 16 -10.25 5.59 -28.52
C GLY A 16 -10.01 6.96 -29.17
N PRO A 17 -10.70 7.33 -30.26
CA PRO A 17 -10.53 8.62 -30.93
C PRO A 17 -11.33 9.77 -30.29
N LYS A 18 -12.19 9.49 -29.30
CA LYS A 18 -13.03 10.51 -28.67
C LYS A 18 -12.34 11.06 -27.42
N THR A 19 -12.34 12.39 -27.27
CA THR A 19 -11.87 13.07 -26.06
C THR A 19 -12.99 13.94 -25.51
N VAL A 20 -13.24 13.85 -24.21
CA VAL A 20 -14.32 14.57 -23.52
C VAL A 20 -13.73 15.25 -22.28
N ASP A 21 -14.19 16.47 -22.01
CA ASP A 21 -13.87 17.17 -20.76
C ASP A 21 -14.75 16.63 -19.63
N VAL A 22 -14.13 16.18 -18.55
CA VAL A 22 -14.80 15.66 -17.35
C VAL A 22 -14.46 16.53 -16.15
N VAL A 23 -15.43 16.69 -15.25
CA VAL A 23 -15.21 17.35 -13.96
C VAL A 23 -14.44 16.38 -13.06
N VAL A 24 -13.36 16.86 -12.44
CA VAL A 24 -12.57 16.10 -11.47
C VAL A 24 -12.91 16.64 -10.08
N HIS A 25 -13.27 15.73 -9.17
CA HIS A 25 -13.50 16.06 -7.77
C HIS A 25 -12.21 16.52 -7.10
N GLU A 26 -12.29 17.49 -6.18
CA GLU A 26 -11.10 18.06 -5.52
C GLU A 26 -10.31 17.01 -4.74
N ASP A 27 -10.99 16.05 -4.11
CA ASP A 27 -10.38 14.93 -3.37
C ASP A 27 -10.03 13.71 -4.24
N PHE A 28 -10.09 13.82 -5.57
CA PHE A 28 -9.75 12.69 -6.42
C PHE A 28 -8.25 12.36 -6.34
N GLN A 29 -7.94 11.12 -5.97
CA GLN A 29 -6.58 10.58 -5.94
C GLN A 29 -6.43 9.41 -6.91
N CYS A 30 -5.30 9.37 -7.62
CA CYS A 30 -4.97 8.29 -8.55
C CYS A 30 -3.66 7.62 -8.12
N ILE A 31 -3.74 6.32 -7.80
CA ILE A 31 -2.59 5.51 -7.42
C ILE A 31 -2.43 4.39 -8.46
N VAL A 32 -1.22 4.25 -8.99
CA VAL A 32 -0.88 3.24 -9.98
C VAL A 32 0.08 2.25 -9.37
N HIS A 33 -0.35 1.00 -9.23
CA HIS A 33 0.48 -0.10 -8.72
C HIS A 33 1.18 -0.80 -9.88
N ILE A 34 2.51 -0.89 -9.80
CA ILE A 34 3.37 -1.46 -10.84
C ILE A 34 4.31 -2.45 -10.17
N LYS A 35 4.52 -3.62 -10.79
CA LYS A 35 5.56 -4.54 -10.31
C LYS A 35 6.94 -3.96 -10.61
N ARG A 36 7.88 -4.07 -9.66
CA ARG A 36 9.24 -3.57 -9.85
C ARG A 36 9.93 -4.11 -11.11
N SER A 37 9.60 -5.34 -11.52
CA SER A 37 10.09 -5.97 -12.74
C SER A 37 9.65 -5.26 -14.04
N GLU A 38 8.47 -4.64 -14.02
CA GLU A 38 7.84 -3.98 -15.17
C GLU A 38 8.21 -2.50 -15.24
N PHE A 39 8.81 -1.94 -14.18
CA PHE A 39 9.13 -0.51 -14.09
C PHE A 39 10.01 -0.01 -15.25
N LYS A 40 10.93 -0.85 -15.72
CA LYS A 40 11.83 -0.56 -16.84
C LYS A 40 11.12 -0.43 -18.19
N ASP A 41 9.93 -1.04 -18.32
CA ASP A 41 9.17 -1.10 -19.58
C ASP A 41 8.18 0.06 -19.68
N ILE A 42 8.05 0.89 -18.63
CA ILE A 42 7.10 1.99 -18.59
C ILE A 42 7.69 3.24 -19.26
N PRO A 43 6.94 3.90 -20.16
CA PRO A 43 7.40 5.13 -20.80
C PRO A 43 7.76 6.23 -19.79
N ALA A 44 8.91 6.88 -20.00
CA ALA A 44 9.35 8.00 -19.16
C ALA A 44 8.31 9.13 -19.00
N PRO A 45 7.53 9.52 -20.04
CA PRO A 45 6.46 10.53 -19.87
C PRO A 45 5.32 10.10 -18.96
N PHE A 46 5.07 8.79 -18.81
CA PHE A 46 4.11 8.30 -17.85
C PHE A 46 4.71 8.41 -16.45
N LEU A 47 5.94 7.91 -16.26
CA LEU A 47 6.65 7.98 -15.00
C LEU A 47 6.79 9.43 -14.50
N SER A 48 7.06 10.41 -15.36
CA SER A 48 7.23 11.81 -14.94
C SER A 48 5.97 12.46 -14.38
N ARG A 49 4.77 11.89 -14.63
CA ARG A 49 3.50 12.42 -14.14
C ARG A 49 3.11 11.93 -12.75
N PHE A 50 3.82 10.93 -12.23
CA PHE A 50 3.54 10.35 -10.92
C PHE A 50 4.74 10.51 -9.97
N GLN A 51 4.43 10.80 -8.71
CA GLN A 51 5.38 10.63 -7.62
C GLN A 51 5.59 9.13 -7.36
N LYS A 52 6.84 8.72 -7.22
CA LYS A 52 7.23 7.30 -7.21
C LYS A 52 7.64 6.90 -5.81
N TYR A 53 7.09 5.79 -5.36
CA TYR A 53 7.48 5.14 -4.12
C TYR A 53 7.69 3.65 -4.40
N SER A 54 8.64 3.06 -3.69
CA SER A 54 8.90 1.62 -3.74
C SER A 54 8.71 1.08 -2.35
N PHE A 55 7.75 0.17 -2.20
CA PHE A 55 7.45 -0.48 -0.94
C PHE A 55 7.48 -2.00 -1.10
N SER A 56 8.06 -2.66 -0.12
CA SER A 56 8.00 -4.10 0.10
C SER A 56 7.09 -4.42 1.29
N ILE A 57 6.68 -5.68 1.43
CA ILE A 57 5.90 -6.11 2.60
C ILE A 57 6.69 -5.90 3.91
N SER A 58 8.01 -6.07 3.87
CA SER A 58 8.87 -5.77 5.03
C SER A 58 8.85 -4.29 5.40
N ASP A 59 8.74 -3.37 4.44
CA ASP A 59 8.65 -1.93 4.74
C ASP A 59 7.35 -1.63 5.49
N PHE A 60 6.22 -2.21 5.05
CA PHE A 60 4.94 -2.06 5.75
C PHE A 60 4.99 -2.63 7.17
N TYR A 61 5.61 -3.80 7.36
CA TYR A 61 5.82 -4.36 8.69
C TYR A 61 6.63 -3.42 9.58
N LEU A 62 7.74 -2.86 9.09
CA LEU A 62 8.57 -1.95 9.86
C LEU A 62 7.87 -0.63 10.21
N ILE A 63 7.04 -0.10 9.30
CA ILE A 63 6.24 1.10 9.55
C ILE A 63 5.26 0.83 10.70
N GLN A 64 4.47 -0.24 10.57
CA GLN A 64 3.47 -0.61 11.56
C GLN A 64 4.10 -0.97 12.91
N LEU A 65 5.25 -1.64 12.90
CA LEU A 65 6.00 -1.95 14.11
C LEU A 65 6.42 -0.69 14.88
N ARG A 66 6.77 0.41 14.18
CA ARG A 66 7.16 1.68 14.84
C ARG A 66 5.99 2.39 15.51
N GLU A 67 4.75 2.09 15.11
CA GLU A 67 3.53 2.66 15.69
C GLU A 67 3.13 1.96 16.99
N LEU A 68 3.66 0.77 17.27
CA LEU A 68 3.39 0.00 18.49
C LEU A 68 4.14 0.54 19.71
N SER A 69 3.66 0.21 20.91
CA SER A 69 4.37 0.51 22.15
C SER A 69 5.70 -0.25 22.23
N SER A 70 6.64 0.23 23.07
CA SER A 70 7.95 -0.42 23.25
C SER A 70 7.86 -1.90 23.65
N GLU A 71 6.84 -2.27 24.43
CA GLU A 71 6.61 -3.65 24.87
C GLU A 71 6.13 -4.54 23.73
N GLU A 72 5.16 -4.06 22.95
CA GLU A 72 4.66 -4.76 21.76
C GLU A 72 5.73 -4.87 20.68
N GLN A 73 6.55 -3.83 20.48
CA GLN A 73 7.70 -3.88 19.59
C GLN A 73 8.66 -5.00 19.98
N LYS A 74 9.01 -5.10 21.27
CA LYS A 74 9.88 -6.16 21.78
C LYS A 74 9.27 -7.54 21.54
N LEU A 75 7.99 -7.72 21.86
CA LEU A 75 7.27 -8.96 21.61
C LEU A 75 7.27 -9.34 20.12
N MET A 76 6.98 -8.40 19.24
CA MET A 76 6.96 -8.65 17.79
C MET A 76 8.34 -8.99 17.24
N ARG A 77 9.41 -8.38 17.76
CA ARG A 77 10.80 -8.75 17.42
C ARG A 77 11.17 -10.15 17.91
N ASP A 78 10.73 -10.53 19.10
CA ASP A 78 10.94 -11.89 19.63
C ASP A 78 10.19 -12.93 18.79
N ILE A 79 8.96 -12.64 18.37
CA ILE A 79 8.18 -13.50 17.46
C ILE A 79 8.87 -13.60 16.10
N GLU A 80 9.30 -12.48 15.52
CA GLU A 80 10.05 -12.46 14.26
C GLU A 80 11.29 -13.37 14.34
N MET A 81 12.09 -13.21 15.40
CA MET A 81 13.33 -13.98 15.61
C MET A 81 13.07 -15.48 15.75
N LYS A 82 12.11 -15.87 16.59
CA LYS A 82 11.75 -17.29 16.79
C LYS A 82 11.17 -17.92 15.53
N THR A 83 10.35 -17.18 14.79
CA THR A 83 9.75 -17.67 13.53
C THR A 83 10.82 -17.87 12.46
N ARG A 84 11.80 -16.95 12.35
CA ARG A 84 12.97 -17.15 11.47
C ARG A 84 13.75 -18.39 11.85
N SER A 85 14.11 -18.54 13.13
CA SER A 85 14.85 -19.70 13.61
C SER A 85 14.11 -21.01 13.34
N PHE A 86 12.78 -21.02 13.47
CA PHE A 86 11.94 -22.17 13.13
C PHE A 86 11.99 -22.48 11.62
N ILE A 87 11.83 -21.47 10.76
CA ILE A 87 11.91 -21.65 9.31
C ILE A 87 13.30 -22.15 8.89
N ASP A 88 14.36 -21.59 9.46
CA ASP A 88 15.74 -21.96 9.16
C ASP A 88 16.09 -23.38 9.67
N HIS A 89 15.49 -23.80 10.79
CA HIS A 89 15.68 -25.15 11.33
C HIS A 89 15.04 -26.22 10.45
N PHE A 90 13.82 -26.00 9.98
CA PHE A 90 13.10 -26.98 9.16
C PHE A 90 13.47 -26.89 7.68
N GLY A 91 13.83 -25.70 7.17
CA GLY A 91 14.02 -25.45 5.75
C GLY A 91 12.74 -24.88 5.09
N LYS A 92 12.93 -23.94 4.15
CA LYS A 92 11.81 -23.24 3.48
C LYS A 92 10.95 -24.17 2.63
N GLU A 93 11.55 -25.22 2.10
CA GLU A 93 10.94 -26.22 1.22
C GLU A 93 9.81 -27.03 1.89
N TYR A 94 9.80 -27.10 3.23
CA TYR A 94 8.75 -27.77 3.98
C TYR A 94 7.50 -26.92 4.20
N PHE A 95 7.53 -25.65 3.79
CA PHE A 95 6.42 -24.73 3.90
C PHE A 95 5.81 -24.49 2.51
N TYR A 96 4.65 -25.09 2.25
CA TYR A 96 3.98 -24.96 0.96
C TYR A 96 3.62 -23.51 0.65
N GLY A 97 4.02 -23.02 -0.52
CA GLY A 97 3.78 -21.63 -0.96
C GLY A 97 4.64 -20.58 -0.25
N PHE A 98 5.66 -20.99 0.52
CA PHE A 98 6.56 -20.08 1.21
C PHE A 98 7.45 -19.32 0.21
N ASN A 99 7.44 -17.99 0.31
CA ASN A 99 8.27 -17.09 -0.47
C ASN A 99 8.92 -16.04 0.45
N ASN A 100 9.70 -15.13 -0.14
CA ASN A 100 10.47 -14.14 0.61
C ASN A 100 9.60 -13.14 1.39
N ASP A 101 8.35 -12.95 0.98
CA ASP A 101 7.40 -12.03 1.63
C ASP A 101 6.53 -12.72 2.69
N THR A 102 6.40 -14.05 2.65
CA THR A 102 5.49 -14.83 3.51
C THR A 102 5.66 -14.54 5.00
N LEU A 103 6.90 -14.51 5.49
CA LEU A 103 7.18 -14.22 6.90
C LEU A 103 6.65 -12.85 7.31
N TYR A 104 6.97 -11.81 6.54
CA TYR A 104 6.56 -10.45 6.86
C TYR A 104 5.06 -10.23 6.65
N SER A 105 4.44 -10.89 5.67
CA SER A 105 2.98 -10.92 5.53
C SER A 105 2.31 -11.53 6.77
N CYS A 106 2.87 -12.63 7.29
CA CYS A 106 2.38 -13.26 8.51
C CYS A 106 2.53 -12.34 9.73
N LEU A 107 3.72 -11.78 9.95
CA LEU A 107 3.96 -10.84 11.05
C LEU A 107 3.07 -9.59 10.97
N LEU A 108 2.86 -9.04 9.77
CA LEU A 108 1.97 -7.90 9.56
C LEU A 108 0.51 -8.25 9.89
N SER A 109 0.07 -9.49 9.60
CA SER A 109 -1.29 -9.94 9.92
C SER A 109 -1.56 -10.04 11.43
N LEU A 110 -0.52 -10.21 12.24
CA LEU A 110 -0.64 -10.21 13.70
C LEU A 110 -0.87 -8.80 14.27
N ILE A 111 -0.29 -7.78 13.63
CA ILE A 111 -0.48 -6.38 14.01
C ILE A 111 -1.87 -5.89 13.56
N LYS A 112 -2.34 -6.34 12.39
CA LYS A 112 -3.60 -5.88 11.77
C LYS A 112 -4.88 -6.55 12.31
N ARG A 113 -5.08 -6.59 13.63
CA ARG A 113 -6.32 -7.12 14.25
C ARG A 113 -7.10 -6.07 15.06
N ASN A 114 -7.34 -4.90 14.49
CA ASN A 114 -8.42 -3.99 14.91
C ASN A 114 -9.14 -3.41 13.69
N VAL A 115 -9.97 -4.23 13.04
CA VAL A 115 -10.84 -3.86 11.90
C VAL A 115 -12.01 -2.95 12.34
N GLN A 116 -12.08 -2.54 13.61
CA GLN A 116 -13.05 -1.53 14.03
C GLN A 116 -12.74 -0.12 13.47
N ASP A 117 -11.54 0.12 12.94
CA ASP A 117 -11.18 1.40 12.31
C ASP A 117 -11.46 1.46 10.79
N GLU A 118 -11.65 0.33 10.09
CA GLU A 118 -11.98 0.34 8.66
C GLU A 118 -13.42 0.82 8.36
N LEU A 119 -14.32 0.76 9.37
CA LEU A 119 -15.71 1.27 9.26
C LEU A 119 -15.82 2.80 9.38
N TYR A 120 -14.78 3.50 9.85
CA TYR A 120 -14.78 4.96 9.94
C TYR A 120 -14.44 5.63 8.61
N LEU A 121 -13.72 4.95 7.71
CA LEU A 121 -13.43 5.46 6.37
C LEU A 121 -14.60 5.25 5.38
N SER A 122 -15.60 4.45 5.73
CA SER A 122 -16.84 4.29 4.96
C SER A 122 -17.98 5.23 5.38
N ASN A 123 -17.81 6.01 6.46
CA ASN A 123 -18.89 6.81 7.06
C ASN A 123 -18.61 8.33 7.12
N ILE A 124 -17.65 8.85 6.35
CA ILE A 124 -17.50 10.30 6.19
C ILE A 124 -18.36 10.71 4.99
N HIS A 125 -19.58 11.16 5.32
CA HIS A 125 -20.55 11.80 4.44
C HIS A 125 -20.21 13.27 4.19
#